data_AF-X1FR45-F1
#
_entry.id   AF-X1FR45-F1
#
_cell.length_a   1.000
_cell.length_b   1.000
_cell.length_c   1.000
_cell.angle_alpha   90.00
_cell.angle_beta   90.00
_cell.angle_gamma   90.00
#
_symmetry.space_group_name_H-M   'P 1'
#
loop_
_entity.id
_entity.type
_entity.pdbx_description
1 polymer ?
#
loop_
_entity_poly.entity_id
_entity_poly.type
_entity_poly.pdbx_seq_one_letter_code
_entity_poly.pdbx_strand_id
1 'polypeptide(L)'
;MLTTYHKNLAPKIQPVEVEREFLLDTGVTELPLKGYIDLIDDQHYIIDHKTSKRSFPKDAAERDIQLTAYAMAYRKLYGQDERGVRLHTMVRTKQPKIQQLKATRTQADIERFLRLA
;
A
#
# COMPACT_ATOMS: atom_id res chain seq x y z
N MET A 1 -1.26 20.37 -4.87
CA MET A 1 -0.87 18.97 -4.58
C MET A 1 -1.73 17.98 -5.34
N LEU A 2 -3.06 18.01 -5.16
CA LEU A 2 -3.99 17.11 -5.86
C LEU A 2 -3.93 17.29 -7.39
N THR A 3 -3.90 18.54 -7.87
CA THR A 3 -3.71 18.85 -9.29
C THR A 3 -2.42 18.26 -9.85
N THR A 4 -1.33 18.28 -9.08
CA THR A 4 -0.04 17.68 -9.46
C THR A 4 -0.19 16.17 -9.61
N TYR A 5 -0.84 15.51 -8.65
CA TYR A 5 -1.11 14.07 -8.69
C TYR A 5 -1.97 13.69 -9.90
N HIS A 6 -3.11 14.37 -10.04
CA HIS A 6 -4.08 14.15 -11.10
C HIS A 6 -3.50 14.36 -12.50
N LYS A 7 -2.61 15.34 -12.70
CA LYS A 7 -2.02 15.60 -14.02
C LYS A 7 -0.84 14.69 -14.36
N ASN A 8 -0.01 14.36 -13.37
CA ASN A 8 1.31 13.77 -13.65
C ASN A 8 1.42 12.28 -13.34
N LEU A 9 0.62 11.77 -12.41
CA LEU A 9 0.71 10.38 -11.93
C LEU A 9 -0.57 9.59 -12.16
N ALA A 10 -1.74 10.14 -11.81
CA ALA A 10 -3.02 9.44 -11.98
C ALA A 10 -3.24 8.87 -13.41
N PRO A 11 -2.92 9.56 -14.51
CA PRO A 11 -3.13 9.03 -15.87
C PRO A 11 -2.25 7.83 -16.23
N LYS A 12 -1.26 7.50 -15.38
CA LYS A 12 -0.35 6.36 -15.57
C LYS A 12 -0.76 5.14 -14.77
N ILE A 13 -1.87 5.23 -14.03
CA ILE A 13 -2.39 4.19 -13.15
C ILE A 13 -3.78 3.87 -13.66
N GLN A 14 -4.02 2.62 -14.05
CA GLN A 14 -5.34 2.13 -14.36
C GLN A 14 -5.86 1.36 -13.13
N PRO A 15 -6.80 1.92 -12.34
CA PRO A 15 -7.32 1.22 -11.18
C PRO A 15 -8.17 0.02 -11.61
N VAL A 16 -8.03 -1.09 -10.88
CA VAL A 16 -8.92 -2.26 -10.98
C VAL A 16 -9.83 -2.32 -9.76
N GLU A 17 -9.28 -2.07 -8.57
CA GLU A 17 -10.03 -2.00 -7.32
C GLU A 17 -9.68 -0.74 -6.56
N VAL A 18 -10.66 -0.13 -5.90
CA VAL A 18 -10.51 1.08 -5.09
C VAL A 18 -11.23 0.85 -3.77
N GLU A 19 -10.58 1.20 -2.65
CA GLU A 19 -11.11 1.02 -1.29
C GLU A 19 -11.59 -0.43 -1.05
N ARG A 20 -10.78 -1.41 -1.48
CA ARG A 20 -11.15 -2.83 -1.42
C ARG A 20 -11.13 -3.32 0.02
N GLU A 21 -12.32 -3.56 0.58
CA GLU A 21 -12.47 -4.15 1.90
C GLU A 21 -11.86 -5.56 1.98
N PHE A 22 -11.24 -5.87 3.12
CA PHE A 22 -10.87 -7.22 3.51
C PHE A 22 -11.17 -7.48 4.99
N LEU A 23 -11.47 -8.74 5.28
CA LEU A 23 -11.57 -9.28 6.63
C LEU A 23 -10.81 -10.59 6.66
N LEU A 24 -9.71 -10.64 7.42
CA LEU A 24 -8.82 -11.79 7.45
C LEU A 24 -8.79 -12.38 8.85
N ASP A 25 -9.18 -13.64 8.94
CA ASP A 25 -8.78 -14.46 10.08
C ASP A 25 -7.28 -14.77 9.93
N THR A 26 -6.47 -14.26 10.86
CA THR A 26 -5.02 -14.42 10.87
C THR A 26 -4.60 -15.68 11.62
N GLY A 27 -5.49 -16.29 12.42
CA GLY A 27 -5.17 -17.40 13.32
C GLY A 27 -4.24 -17.05 14.47
N VAL A 28 -3.83 -15.78 14.62
CA VAL A 28 -2.93 -15.32 15.70
C VAL A 28 -3.70 -14.61 16.81
N THR A 29 -4.79 -13.94 16.46
CA THR A 29 -5.66 -13.21 17.40
C THR A 29 -7.07 -13.76 17.34
N GLU A 30 -7.84 -13.62 18.43
CA GLU A 30 -9.27 -14.00 18.45
C GLU A 30 -10.13 -13.15 17.51
N LEU A 31 -9.68 -11.93 17.21
CA LEU A 31 -10.37 -11.00 16.32
C LEU A 31 -9.74 -11.02 14.91
N PRO A 32 -10.55 -10.97 13.85
CA PRO A 32 -10.05 -10.85 12.49
C PRO A 32 -9.47 -9.47 12.22
N LEU A 33 -8.45 -9.40 11.37
CA LEU A 33 -7.91 -8.15 10.85
C LEU A 33 -8.82 -7.60 9.76
N LYS A 34 -9.41 -6.42 10.00
CA LYS A 34 -10.23 -5.69 9.04
C LYS A 34 -9.48 -4.51 8.45
N GLY A 35 -9.61 -4.27 7.15
CA GLY A 35 -9.05 -3.10 6.49
C GLY A 35 -9.61 -2.84 5.10
N TYR A 36 -9.10 -1.79 4.46
CA TYR A 36 -9.46 -1.38 3.10
C TYR A 36 -8.17 -1.08 2.34
N ILE A 37 -7.93 -1.76 1.23
CA ILE A 37 -6.80 -1.44 0.36
C ILE A 37 -7.19 -0.24 -0.50
N ASP A 38 -6.46 0.87 -0.38
CA ASP A 38 -6.70 2.12 -1.10
C ASP A 38 -6.90 1.90 -2.61
N LEU A 39 -5.95 1.22 -3.28
CA LEU A 39 -6.00 0.98 -4.71
C LEU A 39 -5.16 -0.24 -5.12
N ILE A 40 -5.70 -1.04 -6.05
CA ILE A 40 -4.98 -2.06 -6.80
C ILE A 40 -5.03 -1.68 -8.29
N ASP A 41 -3.88 -1.64 -8.95
CA ASP A 41 -3.79 -1.34 -10.38
C ASP A 41 -3.86 -2.59 -11.27
N ASP A 42 -3.99 -2.38 -12.58
CA ASP A 42 -4.04 -3.41 -13.62
C ASP A 42 -2.74 -4.21 -13.78
N GLN A 43 -1.68 -3.79 -13.10
CA GLN A 43 -0.38 -4.47 -13.04
C GLN A 43 -0.18 -5.22 -11.73
N HIS A 44 -1.23 -5.37 -10.91
CA HIS A 44 -1.20 -6.03 -9.61
C HIS A 44 -0.29 -5.35 -8.58
N TYR A 45 -0.05 -4.04 -8.71
CA TYR A 45 0.56 -3.27 -7.63
C TYR A 45 -0.51 -2.76 -6.67
N ILE A 46 -0.18 -2.83 -5.39
CA ILE A 46 -0.95 -2.23 -4.31
C ILE A 46 -0.41 -0.83 -4.07
N ILE A 47 -1.28 0.18 -4.09
CA ILE A 47 -0.91 1.59 -3.91
C ILE A 47 -1.66 2.15 -2.70
N ASP A 48 -0.91 2.63 -1.72
CA ASP A 48 -1.42 3.39 -0.57
C ASP A 48 -1.12 4.89 -0.76
N HIS A 49 -2.14 5.74 -0.62
CA HIS A 49 -2.04 7.16 -0.88
C HIS A 49 -1.86 7.94 0.42
N LYS A 50 -0.77 8.69 0.53
CA LYS A 50 -0.50 9.52 1.72
C LYS A 50 -0.36 10.99 1.36
N THR A 51 -0.65 11.85 2.32
CA THR A 51 -0.23 13.26 2.27
C THR A 51 0.70 13.54 3.45
N SER A 52 1.72 14.36 3.24
CA SER A 52 2.67 14.69 4.30
C SER A 52 3.22 16.11 4.17
N LYS A 53 3.63 16.71 5.29
CA LYS A 53 4.37 17.98 5.30
C LYS A 53 5.85 17.82 4.91
N ARG A 54 6.40 16.61 5.03
CA ARG A 54 7.82 16.29 4.73
C ARG A 54 7.92 15.05 3.85
N SER A 55 9.02 14.93 3.11
CA SER A 55 9.29 13.70 2.36
C SER A 55 9.53 12.55 3.33
N PHE A 56 9.07 11.36 2.96
CA PHE A 56 9.37 10.16 3.72
C PHE A 56 10.81 9.71 3.48
N PRO A 57 11.42 9.00 4.43
CA PRO A 57 12.67 8.25 4.22
C PRO A 57 12.57 7.35 2.98
N LYS A 58 13.72 7.07 2.35
CA LYS A 58 13.75 6.23 1.14
C LYS A 58 13.27 4.81 1.42
N ASP A 59 13.53 4.30 2.63
CA ASP A 59 13.18 2.97 3.13
C ASP A 59 11.77 2.89 3.74
N ALA A 60 10.95 3.95 3.60
CA ALA A 60 9.66 4.01 4.28
C ALA A 60 8.69 2.94 3.77
N ALA A 61 8.67 2.67 2.45
CA ALA A 61 7.79 1.64 1.90
C ALA A 61 8.23 0.25 2.35
N GLU A 62 9.52 0.00 2.53
CA GLU A 62 10.08 -1.27 2.97
C GLU A 62 9.67 -1.60 4.42
N ARG A 63 9.57 -0.58 5.27
CA ARG A 63 9.29 -0.72 6.71
C ARG A 63 7.82 -0.52 7.07
N ASP A 64 6.99 -0.17 6.12
CA ASP A 64 5.57 0.12 6.35
C ASP A 64 4.77 -1.16 6.65
N ILE A 65 4.17 -1.21 7.84
CA ILE A 65 3.38 -2.35 8.31
C ILE A 65 2.00 -2.43 7.63
N GLN A 66 1.42 -1.30 7.23
CA GLN A 66 0.13 -1.27 6.54
C GLN A 66 0.26 -1.87 5.15
N LEU A 67 1.36 -1.58 4.44
CA LEU A 67 1.67 -2.23 3.16
C LEU A 67 1.87 -3.74 3.30
N THR A 68 2.42 -4.22 4.43
CA THR A 68 2.51 -5.67 4.69
C THR A 68 1.14 -6.29 4.92
N ALA A 69 0.26 -5.63 5.67
CA ALA A 69 -1.12 -6.06 5.86
C ALA A 69 -1.88 -6.12 4.51
N TYR A 70 -1.70 -5.12 3.65
CA TYR A 70 -2.33 -5.09 2.32
C TYR A 70 -1.80 -6.20 1.41
N ALA A 71 -0.50 -6.48 1.40
CA ALA A 71 0.07 -7.60 0.66
C ALA A 71 -0.51 -8.94 1.12
N MET A 72 -0.61 -9.17 2.44
CA MET A 72 -1.24 -10.37 2.99
C MET A 72 -2.71 -10.48 2.57
N ALA A 73 -3.46 -9.38 2.62
CA ALA A 73 -4.84 -9.32 2.18
C ALA A 73 -4.99 -9.63 0.69
N TYR A 74 -4.16 -9.04 -0.15
CA TYR A 74 -4.13 -9.31 -1.59
C TYR A 74 -3.92 -10.81 -1.87
N ARG A 75 -2.90 -11.42 -1.25
CA ARG A 75 -2.61 -12.84 -1.45
C ARG A 75 -3.77 -13.75 -1.06
N LYS A 76 -4.46 -13.41 0.04
CA LYS A 76 -5.65 -14.17 0.47
C LYS A 76 -6.81 -14.00 -0.51
N LEU A 77 -7.03 -12.79 -1.02
CA LEU A 77 -8.15 -12.47 -1.91
C LEU A 77 -7.97 -13.04 -3.31
N TYR A 78 -6.74 -13.01 -3.85
CA TYR A 78 -6.47 -13.35 -5.25
C TYR A 78 -5.73 -14.67 -5.44
N GLY A 79 -5.26 -15.32 -4.36
CA GLY A 79 -4.56 -16.60 -4.43
C GLY A 79 -3.19 -16.52 -5.10
N GLN A 80 -2.62 -15.33 -5.23
CA GLN A 80 -1.32 -15.08 -5.86
C GLN A 80 -0.61 -13.89 -5.20
N ASP A 81 0.71 -13.83 -5.36
CA ASP A 81 1.52 -12.71 -4.88
C ASP A 81 1.22 -11.43 -5.67
N GLU A 82 1.16 -10.31 -4.96
CA GLU A 82 1.13 -8.99 -5.57
C GLU A 82 2.45 -8.72 -6.32
N ARG A 83 2.40 -7.86 -7.34
CA ARG A 83 3.63 -7.46 -8.07
C ARG A 83 4.55 -6.60 -7.22
N GLY A 84 3.99 -5.89 -6.23
CA GLY A 84 4.69 -5.10 -5.24
C GLY A 84 3.77 -4.08 -4.59
N VAL A 85 4.29 -3.38 -3.59
CA VAL A 85 3.58 -2.36 -2.82
C VAL A 85 4.19 -0.98 -3.05
N ARG A 86 3.37 0.07 -3.04
CA ARG A 86 3.81 1.44 -3.28
C ARG A 86 3.18 2.42 -2.29
N LEU A 87 3.98 3.33 -1.75
CA LEU A 87 3.50 4.55 -1.11
C LEU A 87 3.51 5.68 -2.13
N HIS A 88 2.34 6.24 -2.40
CA HIS A 88 2.17 7.45 -3.19
C HIS A 88 1.97 8.64 -2.24
N THR A 89 3.07 9.29 -1.86
CA THR A 89 3.05 10.39 -0.91
C THR A 89 3.05 11.74 -1.61
N MET A 90 1.95 12.49 -1.47
CA MET A 90 1.86 13.90 -1.85
C MET A 90 2.49 14.79 -0.76
N VAL A 91 3.67 15.35 -1.05
CA VAL A 91 4.40 16.21 -0.11
C VAL A 91 3.96 17.66 -0.28
N ARG A 92 3.36 18.23 0.77
CA ARG A 92 2.81 19.58 0.82
C ARG A 92 3.88 20.62 1.16
N THR A 93 4.61 21.06 0.14
CA THR A 93 5.53 22.20 0.21
C THR A 93 5.04 23.36 -0.67
N LYS A 94 5.77 24.48 -0.74
CA LYS A 94 5.50 25.59 -1.66
C LYS A 94 5.41 25.12 -3.13
N GLN A 95 6.22 24.13 -3.50
CA GLN A 95 6.16 23.43 -4.79
C GLN A 95 5.81 21.96 -4.54
N PRO A 96 4.52 21.59 -4.52
CA PRO A 96 4.09 20.24 -4.19
C PRO A 96 4.75 19.20 -5.08
N LYS A 97 5.25 18.13 -4.47
CA LYS A 97 5.86 17.01 -5.18
C LYS A 97 5.20 15.69 -4.80
N ILE A 98 5.33 14.71 -5.68
CA ILE A 98 4.83 13.36 -5.46
C ILE A 98 6.04 12.45 -5.27
N GLN A 99 6.06 11.71 -4.17
CA GLN A 99 7.07 10.71 -3.88
C GLN A 99 6.42 9.33 -4.07
N GLN A 100 6.96 8.53 -4.98
CA GLN A 100 6.57 7.13 -5.17
C GLN A 100 7.66 6.26 -4.56
N LEU A 101 7.40 5.64 -3.41
CA LEU A 101 8.30 4.69 -2.77
C LEU A 101 7.76 3.29 -3.02
N LYS A 102 8.63 2.38 -3.47
CA LYS A 102 8.24 1.02 -3.87
C LYS A 102 8.94 0.01 -3.00
N ALA A 103 8.25 -1.05 -2.64
CA ALA A 103 8.85 -2.20 -1.97
C ALA A 103 8.18 -3.50 -2.46
N THR A 104 8.77 -4.62 -2.07
CA THR A 104 8.19 -5.96 -2.21
C THR A 104 7.92 -6.54 -0.83
N ARG A 105 7.08 -7.57 -0.75
CA ARG A 105 6.90 -8.35 0.46
C ARG A 105 7.26 -9.80 0.21
N THR A 106 8.03 -10.35 1.12
CA THR A 106 8.33 -11.78 1.17
C THR A 106 7.39 -12.46 2.15
N GLN A 107 7.31 -13.79 2.08
CA GLN A 107 6.58 -14.57 3.08
C GLN A 107 7.10 -14.30 4.51
N ALA A 108 8.42 -14.14 4.67
CA ALA A 108 9.03 -13.80 5.97
C ALA A 108 8.58 -12.43 6.51
N ASP A 109 8.30 -11.45 5.64
CA ASP A 109 7.75 -10.16 6.08
C ASP A 109 6.33 -10.31 6.61
N ILE A 110 5.50 -11.14 5.97
CA ILE A 110 4.14 -11.45 6.41
C ILE A 110 4.16 -12.20 7.74
N GLU A 111 5.02 -13.21 7.88
CA GLU A 111 5.20 -13.94 9.14
C GLU A 111 5.68 -13.02 10.28
N ARG A 112 6.59 -12.09 10.00
CA ARG A 112 7.03 -11.10 10.98
C ARG A 112 5.89 -10.16 11.38
N PHE A 113 5.07 -9.73 10.43
CA PHE A 113 3.89 -8.90 10.71
C PHE A 113 2.90 -9.61 11.63
N LEU A 114 2.62 -10.90 11.38
CA LEU A 114 1.74 -11.71 12.21
C LEU A 114 2.23 -11.84 13.67
N ARG A 115 3.54 -11.74 13.93
CA ARG A 115 4.12 -11.77 15.28
C ARG A 115 4.05 -10.43 16.03
N LEU A 116 3.57 -9.36 15.40
CA LEU A 116 3.36 -8.07 16.06
C LEU A 116 2.04 -8.02 16.85
N ALA A 117 1.15 -8.99 16.61
CA ALA A 117 -0.17 -9.10 17.21
C ALA A 117 -0.14 -9.83 18.55
#